data_AF-A0A165YQY8-F1
#
_entry.id   AF-A0A165YQY8-F1
#
_cell.length_a   1.000
_cell.length_b   1.000
_cell.length_c   1.000
_cell.angle_alpha   90.00
_cell.angle_beta   90.00
_cell.angle_gamma   90.00
#
_symmetry.space_group_name_H-M   'P 1'
#
loop_
_entity.id
_entity.type
_entity.pdbx_description
1 polymer ?
#
loop_
_entity_poly.entity_id
_entity_poly.type
_entity_poly.pdbx_seq_one_letter_code
_entity_poly.pdbx_strand_id
1 'polypeptide(L)'
;MGYTLTILPLSTITDDCSPGLYNSTIHSGSDLDSLRELRPDLTLEKPSWTLDAYSNYATLVSSSQHIPPEDCHTITLPRIIASEMVDLQTSFLFTGKVRDAALDDLEEAILSVPSQRAQVDHAFPLAGSGHRAWFIRMSSASPKDSPEKMPVRSLRQMLRTLCTSRRVQSDIDFQFENSRPVQVFLRPWDPEMREGAVEFRAFVPPAFPIVGQSSERGPLRISAISQYVWHKPFPSRFDLRQTADIAVRGAHELLPRILECAREAGVLEGVKKAGISFDVIVRDGECQLIEVNPFGSMSGCGSCLFQWVRDVRLLYGLEEKLEVRVLA
;
A
#
# COMPACT_ATOMS: atom_id res chain seq x y z
N MET A 1 12.79 -18.09 14.80
CA MET A 1 13.46 -16.77 14.79
C MET A 1 13.07 -16.05 16.07
N GLY A 2 14.01 -15.43 16.77
CA GLY A 2 13.72 -14.70 18.01
C GLY A 2 13.12 -13.32 17.70
N TYR A 3 12.03 -12.96 18.37
CA TYR A 3 11.47 -11.61 18.37
C TYR A 3 10.90 -11.30 19.75
N THR A 4 10.71 -10.02 20.06
CA THR A 4 9.90 -9.63 21.23
C THR A 4 8.50 -9.25 20.80
N LEU A 5 7.54 -9.86 21.47
CA LEU A 5 6.15 -9.48 21.39
C LEU A 5 5.84 -8.46 22.48
N THR A 6 5.56 -7.22 22.07
CA THR A 6 5.15 -6.13 22.95
C THR A 6 3.64 -5.96 22.83
N ILE A 7 2.94 -6.19 23.93
CA ILE A 7 1.49 -5.96 24.04
C ILE A 7 1.29 -4.60 24.70
N LEU A 8 0.78 -3.64 23.93
CA LEU A 8 0.49 -2.30 24.40
C LEU A 8 -0.91 -2.26 25.02
N PRO A 9 -1.10 -1.64 26.19
CA PRO A 9 -2.43 -1.46 26.76
C PRO A 9 -3.26 -0.51 25.90
N LEU A 10 -4.59 -0.67 25.89
CA LEU A 10 -5.51 0.28 25.25
C LEU A 10 -5.29 1.75 25.64
N SER A 11 -4.83 2.01 26.88
CA SER A 11 -4.48 3.35 27.36
C SER A 11 -3.29 4.00 26.65
N THR A 12 -2.54 3.25 25.83
CA THR A 12 -1.51 3.79 24.95
C THR A 12 -2.10 4.56 23.77
N ILE A 13 -3.36 4.31 23.43
CA ILE A 13 -4.09 5.12 22.46
C ILE A 13 -4.64 6.35 23.16
N THR A 14 -4.20 7.54 22.74
CA THR A 14 -4.77 8.79 23.25
C THR A 14 -6.22 8.92 22.79
N ASP A 15 -7.08 9.52 23.63
CA ASP A 15 -8.53 9.62 23.37
C ASP A 15 -8.85 10.32 22.03
N ASP A 16 -7.94 11.16 21.53
CA ASP A 16 -8.08 11.87 20.26
C ASP A 16 -7.78 11.00 19.02
N CYS A 17 -7.22 9.80 19.20
CA CYS A 17 -6.71 8.93 18.13
C CYS A 17 -5.92 9.73 17.06
N SER A 18 -5.20 10.79 17.47
CA SER A 18 -4.70 11.78 16.52
C SER A 18 -3.78 11.11 15.49
N PRO A 19 -4.09 11.17 14.19
CA PRO A 19 -3.24 10.56 13.17
C PRO A 19 -1.80 11.13 13.15
N GLY A 20 -1.61 12.34 13.69
CA GLY A 20 -0.29 12.93 13.92
C GLY A 20 0.52 12.26 15.04
N LEU A 21 -0.15 11.60 16.00
CA LEU A 21 0.46 10.76 17.04
C LEU A 21 0.70 9.31 16.59
N TYR A 22 0.33 8.95 15.36
CA TYR A 22 0.59 7.63 14.74
C TYR A 22 1.16 7.74 13.32
N ASN A 23 1.75 8.92 13.04
CA ASN A 23 2.50 9.30 11.84
C ASN A 23 1.87 8.94 10.50
N SER A 24 0.59 9.29 10.31
CA SER A 24 0.03 9.35 8.96
C SER A 24 0.35 10.68 8.25
N THR A 25 1.31 11.45 8.75
CA THR A 25 1.71 12.78 8.26
C THR A 25 3.23 12.86 8.12
N ILE A 26 3.69 13.63 7.13
CA ILE A 26 5.13 13.87 6.89
C ILE A 26 5.69 14.66 8.09
N HIS A 27 6.84 14.23 8.60
CA HIS A 27 7.52 14.92 9.70
C HIS A 27 8.25 16.17 9.22
N SER A 28 8.36 17.17 10.11
CA SER A 28 9.11 18.39 9.82
C SER A 28 10.61 18.12 9.78
N GLY A 29 11.37 19.01 9.14
CA GLY A 29 12.83 18.92 9.11
C GLY A 29 13.46 18.85 10.51
N SER A 30 12.90 19.59 11.48
CA SER A 30 13.35 19.62 12.88
C SER A 30 13.07 18.32 13.64
N ASP A 31 11.97 17.62 13.33
CA ASP A 31 11.65 16.33 13.97
C ASP A 31 12.66 15.24 13.61
N LEU A 32 13.42 15.46 12.52
CA LEU A 32 14.40 14.52 11.99
C LEU A 32 15.83 14.89 12.34
N ASP A 33 16.08 16.00 13.04
CA ASP A 33 17.45 16.40 13.38
C ASP A 33 18.12 15.38 14.29
N SER A 34 17.41 14.86 15.29
CA SER A 34 17.92 13.75 16.12
C SER A 34 18.23 12.49 15.29
N LEU A 35 17.50 12.27 14.19
CA LEU A 35 17.72 11.13 13.29
C LEU A 35 18.94 11.34 12.39
N ARG A 36 19.16 12.59 11.93
CA ARG A 36 20.38 13.00 11.21
C ARG A 36 21.61 12.94 12.11
N GLU A 37 21.49 13.32 13.37
CA GLU A 37 22.58 13.21 14.35
C GLU A 37 22.93 11.75 14.64
N LEU A 38 21.91 10.90 14.83
CA LEU A 38 22.11 9.46 15.06
C LEU A 38 22.72 8.75 13.85
N ARG A 39 22.36 9.16 12.63
CA ARG A 39 22.81 8.56 11.37
C ARG A 39 22.93 9.60 10.26
N PRO A 40 24.07 10.30 10.17
CA PRO A 40 24.32 11.28 9.11
C PRO A 40 24.32 10.68 7.70
N ASP A 41 24.52 9.36 7.60
CA ASP A 41 24.56 8.60 6.35
C ASP A 41 23.18 8.14 5.86
N LEU A 42 22.13 8.32 6.66
CA LEU A 42 20.76 8.09 6.22
C LEU A 42 20.30 9.20 5.29
N THR A 43 19.90 8.82 4.07
CA THR A 43 19.20 9.74 3.16
C THR A 43 17.75 9.86 3.60
N LEU A 44 17.42 10.96 4.30
CA LEU A 44 16.06 11.29 4.75
C LEU A 44 15.33 12.13 3.71
N GLU A 45 15.16 11.54 2.54
CA GLU A 45 14.44 12.14 1.42
C GLU A 45 13.10 11.41 1.23
N LYS A 46 12.15 12.11 0.61
CA LYS A 46 10.90 11.47 0.19
C LYS A 46 11.23 10.38 -0.84
N PRO A 47 10.87 9.11 -0.58
CA PRO A 47 11.12 8.04 -1.54
C PRO A 47 10.31 8.25 -2.82
N SER A 48 10.88 7.84 -3.96
CA SER A 48 10.18 7.82 -5.23
C SER A 48 9.03 6.83 -5.19
N TRP A 49 7.86 7.23 -5.70
CA TRP A 49 6.67 6.35 -5.79
C TRP A 49 6.86 5.23 -6.82
N THR A 50 7.93 5.25 -7.61
CA THR A 50 8.27 4.14 -8.51
C THR A 50 8.72 2.89 -7.76
N LEU A 51 9.22 3.03 -6.52
CA LEU A 51 9.79 1.92 -5.76
C LEU A 51 8.72 0.96 -5.25
N ASP A 52 7.61 1.51 -4.77
CA ASP A 52 6.46 0.84 -4.15
C ASP A 52 5.25 0.73 -5.09
N ALA A 53 5.39 1.12 -6.37
CA ALA A 53 4.32 1.02 -7.35
C ALA A 53 3.74 -0.41 -7.41
N TYR A 54 2.43 -0.53 -7.24
CA TYR A 54 1.71 -1.82 -7.21
C TYR A 54 1.97 -2.67 -8.45
N SER A 55 2.16 -2.05 -9.62
CA SER A 55 2.54 -2.74 -10.86
C SER A 55 3.76 -3.63 -10.73
N ASN A 56 4.72 -3.28 -9.86
CA ASN A 56 5.93 -4.05 -9.64
C ASN A 56 5.67 -5.35 -8.85
N TYR A 57 4.58 -5.38 -8.07
CA TYR A 57 4.31 -6.44 -7.08
C TYR A 57 2.96 -7.14 -7.30
N ALA A 58 2.16 -6.72 -8.27
CA ALA A 58 0.78 -7.17 -8.47
C ALA A 58 0.66 -8.71 -8.56
N THR A 59 1.55 -9.35 -9.33
CA THR A 59 1.59 -10.82 -9.46
C THR A 59 1.92 -11.51 -8.14
N LEU A 60 2.85 -10.96 -7.36
CA LEU A 60 3.23 -11.49 -6.07
C LEU A 60 2.07 -11.35 -5.06
N VAL A 61 1.43 -10.19 -5.02
CA VAL A 61 0.26 -9.94 -4.16
C VAL A 61 -0.84 -10.95 -4.46
N SER A 62 -1.26 -11.08 -5.73
CA SER A 62 -2.33 -12.01 -6.11
C SER A 62 -1.96 -13.48 -5.86
N SER A 63 -0.75 -13.91 -6.23
CA SER A 63 -0.33 -15.29 -5.98
C SER A 63 -0.19 -15.61 -4.49
N SER A 64 0.23 -14.66 -3.65
CA SER A 64 0.30 -14.87 -2.20
C SER A 64 -1.08 -15.01 -1.54
N GLN A 65 -2.13 -14.51 -2.19
CA GLN A 65 -3.52 -14.60 -1.74
C GLN A 65 -4.29 -15.71 -2.47
N HIS A 66 -3.58 -16.60 -3.18
CA HIS A 66 -4.16 -17.67 -4.00
C HIS A 66 -5.21 -17.19 -5.01
N ILE A 67 -5.10 -15.94 -5.48
CA ILE A 67 -6.00 -15.41 -6.51
C ILE A 67 -5.48 -15.84 -7.88
N PRO A 68 -6.29 -16.54 -8.68
CA PRO A 68 -5.91 -16.93 -10.03
C PRO A 68 -5.60 -15.70 -10.91
N PRO A 69 -4.55 -15.71 -11.74
CA PRO A 69 -4.23 -14.60 -12.63
C PRO A 69 -5.39 -14.16 -13.53
N GLU A 70 -6.22 -15.10 -13.98
CA GLU A 70 -7.42 -14.86 -14.80
C GLU A 70 -8.52 -14.07 -14.09
N ASP A 71 -8.49 -14.01 -12.75
CA ASP A 71 -9.41 -13.22 -11.96
C ASP A 71 -8.83 -11.87 -11.56
N CYS A 72 -7.62 -11.53 -12.01
CA CYS A 72 -7.04 -10.20 -11.88
C CYS A 72 -7.11 -9.48 -13.23
N HIS A 73 -7.58 -8.23 -13.22
CA HIS A 73 -7.68 -7.45 -14.45
C HIS A 73 -6.97 -6.11 -14.32
N THR A 74 -6.44 -5.62 -15.44
CA THR A 74 -5.83 -4.30 -15.54
C THR A 74 -6.46 -3.56 -16.71
N ILE A 75 -6.99 -2.38 -16.43
CA ILE A 75 -7.51 -1.46 -17.45
C ILE A 75 -6.49 -0.33 -17.59
N THR A 76 -5.95 -0.15 -18.80
CA THR A 76 -5.05 0.96 -19.10
C THR A 76 -5.85 2.15 -19.63
N LEU A 77 -5.92 3.23 -18.85
CA LEU A 77 -6.65 4.43 -19.20
C LEU A 77 -5.86 5.23 -20.25
N PRO A 78 -6.48 5.62 -21.38
CA PRO A 78 -5.86 6.56 -22.31
C PRO A 78 -5.55 7.89 -21.59
N ARG A 79 -4.44 8.54 -21.97
CA ARG A 79 -3.99 9.78 -21.33
C ARG A 79 -5.06 10.88 -21.33
N ILE A 80 -5.82 11.00 -22.43
CA ILE A 80 -6.91 11.98 -22.55
C ILE A 80 -8.02 11.72 -21.52
N ILE A 81 -8.43 10.45 -21.35
CA ILE A 81 -9.44 10.03 -20.37
C ILE A 81 -8.96 10.29 -18.95
N ALA A 82 -7.71 9.92 -18.64
CA ALA A 82 -7.14 10.20 -17.33
C ALA A 82 -7.06 11.71 -17.03
N SER A 83 -6.80 12.55 -18.03
CA SER A 83 -6.84 14.02 -17.88
C SER A 83 -8.24 14.53 -17.58
N GLU A 84 -9.25 14.07 -18.33
CA GLU A 84 -10.65 14.45 -18.09
C GLU A 84 -11.13 14.03 -16.70
N MET A 85 -10.68 12.87 -16.20
CA MET A 85 -10.97 12.42 -14.84
C MET A 85 -10.39 13.37 -13.77
N VAL A 86 -9.22 13.96 -14.00
CA VAL A 86 -8.62 14.98 -13.11
C VAL A 86 -9.45 16.27 -13.11
N ASP A 87 -9.95 16.69 -14.27
CA ASP A 87 -10.83 17.86 -14.39
C ASP A 87 -12.17 17.63 -13.68
N LEU A 88 -12.75 16.43 -13.81
CA LEU A 88 -13.98 16.05 -13.11
C LEU A 88 -13.78 15.98 -11.59
N GLN A 89 -12.63 15.48 -11.13
CA GLN A 89 -12.30 15.48 -9.71
C GLN A 89 -12.21 16.91 -9.16
N THR A 90 -11.58 17.81 -9.91
CA THR A 90 -11.51 19.22 -9.55
C THR A 90 -12.92 19.82 -9.46
N SER A 91 -13.78 19.56 -10.43
CA SER A 91 -15.19 19.98 -10.40
C SER A 91 -15.96 19.37 -9.21
N PHE A 92 -15.72 18.11 -8.89
CA PHE A 92 -16.31 17.44 -7.73
C PHE A 92 -15.92 18.10 -6.40
N LEU A 93 -14.67 18.56 -6.25
CA LEU A 93 -14.24 19.27 -5.04
C LEU A 93 -15.03 20.56 -4.80
N PHE A 94 -15.44 21.25 -5.87
CA PHE A 94 -16.24 22.48 -5.76
C PHE A 94 -17.74 22.23 -5.63
N THR A 95 -18.25 21.19 -6.27
CA THR A 95 -19.71 20.98 -6.42
C THR A 95 -20.27 19.85 -5.57
N GLY A 96 -19.41 18.96 -5.06
CA GLY A 96 -19.78 17.72 -4.38
C GLY A 96 -20.45 16.68 -5.29
N LYS A 97 -20.46 16.87 -6.62
CA LYS A 97 -21.16 15.99 -7.56
C LYS A 97 -20.36 15.77 -8.85
N VAL A 98 -20.38 14.54 -9.36
CA VAL A 98 -19.97 14.22 -10.73
C VAL A 98 -21.25 14.09 -11.57
N ARG A 99 -21.33 14.83 -12.68
CA ARG A 99 -22.51 14.83 -13.56
C ARG A 99 -22.60 13.51 -14.33
N ASP A 100 -23.80 12.95 -14.44
CA ASP A 100 -24.02 11.68 -15.16
C ASP A 100 -23.61 11.76 -16.63
N ALA A 101 -23.91 12.87 -17.32
CA ALA A 101 -23.50 13.08 -18.70
C ALA A 101 -21.97 12.99 -18.89
N ALA A 102 -21.18 13.50 -17.93
CA ALA A 102 -19.73 13.41 -18.01
C ALA A 102 -19.22 11.97 -17.80
N LEU A 103 -19.93 11.16 -17.01
CA LEU A 103 -19.63 9.74 -16.89
C LEU A 103 -20.01 8.99 -18.17
N ASP A 104 -21.13 9.35 -18.80
CA ASP A 104 -21.55 8.77 -20.08
C ASP A 104 -20.47 9.01 -21.16
N ASP A 105 -19.95 10.23 -21.26
CA ASP A 105 -18.88 10.60 -22.19
C ASP A 105 -17.60 9.78 -21.94
N LEU A 106 -17.18 9.62 -20.68
CA LEU A 106 -16.02 8.81 -20.31
C LEU A 106 -16.21 7.33 -20.62
N GLU A 107 -17.40 6.78 -20.34
CA GLU A 107 -17.74 5.39 -20.64
C GLU A 107 -17.68 5.14 -22.15
N GLU A 108 -18.32 6.00 -22.94
CA GLU A 108 -18.28 5.90 -24.41
C GLU A 108 -16.85 5.98 -24.93
N ALA A 109 -16.06 6.94 -24.43
CA ALA A 109 -14.70 7.13 -24.90
C ALA A 109 -13.78 5.95 -24.54
N ILE A 110 -13.89 5.35 -23.36
CA ILE A 110 -13.17 4.12 -22.99
C ILE A 110 -13.59 2.95 -23.89
N LEU A 111 -14.90 2.80 -24.10
CA LEU A 111 -15.47 1.71 -24.89
C LEU A 111 -15.28 1.90 -26.41
N SER A 112 -14.92 3.09 -26.87
CA SER A 112 -14.62 3.37 -28.27
C SER A 112 -13.30 2.75 -28.72
N VAL A 113 -12.37 2.47 -27.78
CA VAL A 113 -11.07 1.88 -28.10
C VAL A 113 -11.15 0.34 -27.95
N PRO A 114 -10.93 -0.45 -29.03
CA PRO A 114 -11.16 -1.89 -29.00
C PRO A 114 -10.38 -2.65 -27.91
N SER A 115 -9.13 -2.26 -27.65
CA SER A 115 -8.31 -2.87 -26.59
C SER A 115 -8.88 -2.63 -25.19
N GLN A 116 -9.36 -1.42 -24.91
CA GLN A 116 -9.96 -1.06 -23.63
C GLN A 116 -11.32 -1.70 -23.48
N ARG A 117 -12.13 -1.72 -24.54
CA ARG A 117 -13.40 -2.45 -24.56
C ARG A 117 -13.20 -3.92 -24.19
N ALA A 118 -12.23 -4.60 -24.79
CA ALA A 118 -11.94 -6.00 -24.46
C ALA A 118 -11.55 -6.18 -22.98
N GLN A 119 -10.75 -5.27 -22.41
CA GLN A 119 -10.41 -5.28 -20.98
C GLN A 119 -11.63 -5.06 -20.08
N VAL A 120 -12.50 -4.12 -20.45
CA VAL A 120 -13.74 -3.80 -19.72
C VAL A 120 -14.73 -4.95 -19.79
N ASP A 121 -14.99 -5.49 -20.98
CA ASP A 121 -15.95 -6.59 -21.18
C ASP A 121 -15.53 -7.85 -20.42
N HIS A 122 -14.22 -8.06 -20.27
CA HIS A 122 -13.68 -9.15 -19.46
C HIS A 122 -13.89 -8.92 -17.95
N ALA A 123 -13.67 -7.70 -17.47
CA ALA A 123 -13.83 -7.37 -16.05
C ALA A 123 -15.28 -7.17 -15.61
N PHE A 124 -16.14 -6.64 -16.49
CA PHE A 124 -17.53 -6.31 -16.24
C PHE A 124 -18.43 -6.98 -17.29
N PRO A 125 -18.52 -8.32 -17.30
CA PRO A 125 -19.33 -9.02 -18.29
C PRO A 125 -20.82 -8.67 -18.13
N LEU A 126 -21.55 -8.70 -19.25
CA LEU A 126 -22.99 -8.42 -19.29
C LEU A 126 -23.77 -9.35 -18.33
N ALA A 127 -24.93 -8.85 -17.87
CA ALA A 127 -25.79 -9.50 -16.89
C ALA A 127 -26.10 -10.97 -17.27
N GLY A 128 -25.88 -11.88 -16.32
CA GLY A 128 -26.14 -13.33 -16.47
C GLY A 128 -24.94 -14.24 -16.18
N SER A 129 -23.73 -13.67 -16.05
CA SER A 129 -22.46 -14.40 -15.82
C SER A 129 -21.98 -14.40 -14.35
N GLY A 130 -22.83 -13.94 -13.42
CA GLY A 130 -22.49 -13.71 -12.01
C GLY A 130 -21.99 -12.29 -11.78
N HIS A 131 -22.49 -11.63 -10.73
CA HIS A 131 -22.05 -10.28 -10.38
C HIS A 131 -20.64 -10.32 -9.78
N ARG A 132 -19.62 -10.07 -10.61
CA ARG A 132 -18.26 -9.85 -10.10
C ARG A 132 -18.20 -8.53 -9.35
N ALA A 133 -17.62 -8.58 -8.16
CA ALA A 133 -17.42 -7.46 -7.27
C ALA A 133 -15.91 -7.21 -7.17
N TRP A 134 -15.49 -5.96 -7.33
CA TRP A 134 -14.09 -5.60 -7.47
C TRP A 134 -13.61 -4.70 -6.35
N PHE A 135 -12.43 -5.03 -5.81
CA PHE A 135 -11.53 -4.06 -5.21
C PHE A 135 -10.73 -3.40 -6.33
N ILE A 136 -10.70 -2.06 -6.37
CA ILE A 136 -9.96 -1.30 -7.38
C ILE A 136 -8.83 -0.49 -6.76
N ARG A 137 -7.71 -0.38 -7.45
CA ARG A 137 -6.61 0.51 -7.07
C ARG A 137 -5.83 1.02 -8.27
N MET A 138 -5.12 2.11 -8.07
CA MET A 138 -4.05 2.60 -8.94
C MET A 138 -2.70 1.99 -8.51
N SER A 139 -1.64 2.39 -9.19
CA SER A 139 -0.28 1.98 -8.86
C SER A 139 0.14 2.38 -7.45
N SER A 140 -0.09 3.63 -7.05
CA SER A 140 0.38 4.18 -5.77
C SER A 140 -0.71 4.31 -4.71
N ALA A 141 -1.99 4.16 -5.07
CA ALA A 141 -3.08 4.30 -4.09
C ALA A 141 -4.37 3.58 -4.48
N SER A 142 -5.13 3.18 -3.46
CA SER A 142 -6.55 2.83 -3.61
C SER A 142 -7.44 4.04 -3.31
N PRO A 143 -8.61 4.21 -3.96
CA PRO A 143 -9.51 5.35 -3.82
C PRO A 143 -10.33 5.32 -2.50
N LYS A 144 -9.66 5.07 -1.37
CA LYS A 144 -10.30 4.92 -0.05
C LYS A 144 -10.99 6.21 0.44
N ASP A 145 -10.62 7.36 -0.12
CA ASP A 145 -11.17 8.69 0.13
C ASP A 145 -12.39 9.04 -0.75
N SER A 146 -12.75 8.18 -1.71
CA SER A 146 -13.98 8.36 -2.47
C SER A 146 -15.23 8.23 -1.57
N PRO A 147 -16.28 9.04 -1.79
CA PRO A 147 -17.59 8.82 -1.17
C PRO A 147 -18.23 7.51 -1.66
N GLU A 148 -17.93 7.08 -2.88
CA GLU A 148 -18.39 5.80 -3.43
C GLU A 148 -17.64 4.66 -2.74
N LYS A 149 -18.37 3.67 -2.20
CA LYS A 149 -17.76 2.57 -1.45
C LYS A 149 -17.53 1.35 -2.34
N MET A 150 -16.41 0.68 -2.13
CA MET A 150 -16.16 -0.65 -2.65
C MET A 150 -17.13 -1.68 -2.02
N PRO A 151 -17.44 -2.79 -2.72
CA PRO A 151 -16.91 -3.16 -4.04
C PRO A 151 -17.59 -2.49 -5.23
N VAL A 152 -16.80 -2.34 -6.29
CA VAL A 152 -17.25 -1.84 -7.58
C VAL A 152 -17.80 -2.97 -8.43
N ARG A 153 -18.95 -2.77 -9.07
CA ARG A 153 -19.65 -3.80 -9.87
C ARG A 153 -19.91 -3.41 -11.33
N SER A 154 -19.54 -2.20 -11.73
CA SER A 154 -19.72 -1.71 -13.10
C SER A 154 -18.63 -0.72 -13.49
N LEU A 155 -18.42 -0.54 -14.79
CA LEU A 155 -17.57 0.52 -15.33
C LEU A 155 -17.99 1.89 -14.79
N ARG A 156 -19.29 2.20 -14.81
CA ARG A 156 -19.82 3.47 -14.29
C ARG A 156 -19.43 3.73 -12.85
N GLN A 157 -19.59 2.71 -11.99
CA GLN A 157 -19.24 2.82 -10.58
C GLN A 157 -17.72 2.96 -10.40
N MET A 158 -16.92 2.26 -11.21
CA MET A 158 -15.46 2.42 -11.23
C MET A 158 -15.07 3.86 -11.55
N LEU A 159 -15.59 4.42 -12.64
CA LEU A 159 -15.28 5.78 -13.08
C LEU A 159 -15.70 6.82 -12.05
N ARG A 160 -16.90 6.69 -11.48
CA ARG A 160 -17.35 7.57 -10.39
C ARG A 160 -16.43 7.48 -9.16
N THR A 161 -16.02 6.28 -8.77
CA THR A 161 -15.10 6.07 -7.64
C THR A 161 -13.75 6.76 -7.89
N LEU A 162 -13.21 6.60 -9.10
CA LEU A 162 -11.93 7.19 -9.49
C LEU A 162 -12.01 8.72 -9.61
N CYS A 163 -13.05 9.27 -10.25
CA CYS A 163 -13.25 10.72 -10.43
C CYS A 163 -13.56 11.48 -9.14
N THR A 164 -13.81 10.79 -8.02
CA THR A 164 -14.13 11.42 -6.74
C THR A 164 -13.03 11.22 -5.69
N SER A 165 -11.89 10.63 -6.08
CA SER A 165 -10.75 10.37 -5.19
C SER A 165 -9.60 11.33 -5.48
N ARG A 166 -9.15 12.05 -4.44
CA ARG A 166 -7.94 12.88 -4.51
C ARG A 166 -6.69 12.02 -4.60
N ARG A 167 -6.70 10.84 -3.99
CA ARG A 167 -5.59 9.88 -4.09
C ARG A 167 -5.37 9.42 -5.53
N VAL A 168 -6.45 9.19 -6.28
CA VAL A 168 -6.38 8.82 -7.70
C VAL A 168 -5.82 9.97 -8.54
N GLN A 169 -6.28 11.21 -8.31
CA GLN A 169 -5.71 12.39 -8.97
C GLN A 169 -4.19 12.47 -8.78
N SER A 170 -3.72 12.35 -7.54
CA SER A 170 -2.27 12.41 -7.26
C SER A 170 -1.48 11.30 -7.95
N ASP A 171 -2.07 10.10 -8.09
CA ASP A 171 -1.45 9.01 -8.87
C ASP A 171 -1.38 9.37 -10.36
N ILE A 172 -2.46 9.89 -10.96
CA ILE A 172 -2.50 10.29 -12.37
C ILE A 172 -1.45 11.37 -12.66
N ASP A 173 -1.39 12.42 -11.84
CA ASP A 173 -0.40 13.50 -11.98
C ASP A 173 1.03 12.93 -11.95
N PHE A 174 1.31 12.04 -11.00
CA PHE A 174 2.59 11.36 -10.90
C PHE A 174 2.90 10.51 -12.15
N GLN A 175 1.93 9.73 -12.67
CA GLN A 175 2.15 8.96 -13.89
C GLN A 175 2.43 9.88 -15.09
N PHE A 176 1.74 11.02 -15.19
CA PHE A 176 1.94 11.99 -16.27
C PHE A 176 3.30 12.65 -16.23
N GLU A 177 3.74 13.11 -15.06
CA GLU A 177 5.06 13.70 -14.83
C GLU A 177 6.19 12.72 -15.20
N ASN A 178 5.97 11.42 -14.98
CA ASN A 178 6.96 10.37 -15.24
C ASN A 178 6.73 9.63 -16.56
N SER A 179 5.81 10.11 -17.42
CA SER A 179 5.47 9.48 -18.70
C SER A 179 5.14 7.98 -18.61
N ARG A 180 4.45 7.57 -17.53
CA ARG A 180 4.05 6.19 -17.27
C ARG A 180 2.57 5.97 -17.65
N PRO A 181 2.18 4.72 -17.96
CA PRO A 181 0.77 4.38 -18.19
C PRO A 181 -0.07 4.57 -16.92
N VAL A 182 -1.30 5.07 -17.10
CA VAL A 182 -2.30 5.12 -16.02
C VAL A 182 -3.06 3.80 -16.03
N GLN A 183 -2.88 3.00 -14.98
CA GLN A 183 -3.46 1.66 -14.87
C GLN A 183 -4.39 1.57 -13.67
N VAL A 184 -5.56 0.98 -13.90
CA VAL A 184 -6.49 0.59 -12.84
C VAL A 184 -6.40 -0.92 -12.69
N PHE A 185 -6.04 -1.38 -11.51
CA PHE A 185 -5.98 -2.79 -11.15
C PHE A 185 -7.29 -3.19 -10.47
N LEU A 186 -7.92 -4.25 -10.96
CA LEU A 186 -9.15 -4.83 -10.44
C LEU A 186 -8.82 -6.20 -9.87
N ARG A 187 -9.15 -6.40 -8.59
CA ARG A 187 -9.00 -7.66 -7.88
C ARG A 187 -10.34 -8.12 -7.34
N PRO A 188 -10.61 -9.44 -7.26
CA PRO A 188 -11.84 -9.94 -6.69
C PRO A 188 -12.05 -9.37 -5.29
N TRP A 189 -13.26 -8.93 -5.02
CA TRP A 189 -13.64 -8.44 -3.71
C TRP A 189 -13.68 -9.60 -2.72
N ASP A 190 -12.84 -9.52 -1.69
CA ASP A 190 -12.89 -10.43 -0.55
C ASP A 190 -13.59 -9.74 0.65
N PRO A 191 -14.84 -10.12 0.99
CA PRO A 191 -15.53 -9.57 2.16
C PRO A 191 -14.83 -9.95 3.48
N GLU A 192 -14.09 -11.05 3.51
CA GLU A 192 -13.38 -11.55 4.68
C GLU A 192 -12.00 -10.88 4.85
N MET A 193 -11.60 -9.98 3.95
CA MET A 193 -10.31 -9.28 4.05
C MET A 193 -10.17 -8.50 5.37
N ARG A 194 -11.27 -7.94 5.89
CA ARG A 194 -11.30 -7.20 7.16
C ARG A 194 -11.73 -8.05 8.34
N GLU A 195 -12.74 -8.88 8.13
CA GLU A 195 -13.41 -9.65 9.17
C GLU A 195 -12.97 -11.10 9.21
N GLY A 196 -12.04 -11.58 8.40
CA GLY A 196 -11.53 -12.95 8.43
C GLY A 196 -10.03 -13.02 8.74
N ALA A 197 -9.36 -11.88 8.91
CA ALA A 197 -7.91 -11.82 9.02
C ALA A 197 -7.42 -10.82 10.08
N VAL A 198 -6.11 -10.89 10.38
CA VAL A 198 -5.39 -9.85 11.13
C VAL A 198 -4.34 -9.23 10.23
N GLU A 199 -4.42 -7.92 10.03
CA GLU A 199 -3.48 -7.17 9.20
C GLU A 199 -2.28 -6.67 10.02
N PHE A 200 -1.08 -6.85 9.48
CA PHE A 200 0.18 -6.35 10.03
C PHE A 200 0.96 -5.56 8.98
N ARG A 201 1.80 -4.63 9.44
CA ARG A 201 2.80 -3.93 8.63
C ARG A 201 4.19 -4.34 9.06
N ALA A 202 5.00 -4.82 8.12
CA ALA A 202 6.42 -5.09 8.33
C ALA A 202 7.28 -3.93 7.83
N PHE A 203 8.32 -3.59 8.59
CA PHE A 203 9.22 -2.48 8.33
C PHE A 203 10.60 -3.00 7.91
N VAL A 204 11.09 -2.53 6.76
CA VAL A 204 12.37 -2.93 6.17
C VAL A 204 13.19 -1.66 5.89
N PRO A 205 14.05 -1.24 6.84
CA PRO A 205 14.82 -0.02 6.69
C PRO A 205 15.82 -0.08 5.53
N PRO A 206 16.33 1.07 5.08
CA PRO A 206 17.44 1.15 4.13
C PRO A 206 18.57 0.16 4.45
N ALA A 207 19.10 -0.46 3.41
CA ALA A 207 20.29 -1.26 3.52
C ALA A 207 21.49 -0.36 3.82
N PHE A 208 22.19 -0.66 4.90
CA PHE A 208 23.35 0.12 5.32
C PHE A 208 24.60 -0.24 4.53
N PRO A 209 25.49 0.74 4.27
CA PRO A 209 26.80 0.44 3.70
C PRO A 209 27.56 -0.58 4.55
N ILE A 210 28.23 -1.53 3.90
CA ILE A 210 29.11 -2.46 4.58
C ILE A 210 30.39 -1.71 4.95
N VAL A 211 30.75 -1.70 6.23
CA VAL A 211 31.96 -1.02 6.71
C VAL A 211 33.19 -1.59 5.97
N GLY A 212 33.94 -0.71 5.31
CA GLY A 212 35.12 -1.09 4.51
C GLY A 212 34.85 -1.42 3.04
N GLN A 213 33.60 -1.38 2.58
CA GLN A 213 33.23 -1.56 1.17
C GLN A 213 32.31 -0.43 0.71
N SER A 214 32.88 0.61 0.10
CA SER A 214 32.21 1.87 -0.21
C SER A 214 31.05 1.76 -1.21
N SER A 215 30.95 0.66 -1.97
CA SER A 215 29.92 0.44 -2.99
C SER A 215 28.90 -0.65 -2.64
N GLU A 216 29.12 -1.47 -1.63
CA GLU A 216 28.21 -2.57 -1.28
C GLU A 216 27.33 -2.22 -0.07
N ARG A 217 26.03 -2.41 -0.24
CA ARG A 217 25.04 -2.31 0.84
C ARG A 217 24.72 -3.70 1.36
N GLY A 218 24.55 -3.83 2.67
CA GLY A 218 24.15 -5.07 3.32
C GLY A 218 22.76 -5.57 2.88
N PRO A 219 22.35 -6.76 3.35
CA PRO A 219 21.01 -7.26 3.07
C PRO A 219 19.95 -6.40 3.76
N LEU A 220 18.82 -6.22 3.07
CA LEU A 220 17.61 -5.70 3.70
C LEU A 220 17.09 -6.70 4.73
N ARG A 221 16.65 -6.21 5.88
CA ARG A 221 16.11 -7.02 6.98
C ARG A 221 14.87 -6.39 7.56
N ILE A 222 13.97 -7.20 8.09
CA ILE A 222 12.81 -6.71 8.83
C ILE A 222 13.29 -6.24 10.21
N SER A 223 12.97 -5.00 10.57
CA SER A 223 13.32 -4.43 11.87
C SER A 223 12.16 -4.46 12.87
N ALA A 224 10.92 -4.33 12.37
CA ALA A 224 9.74 -4.29 13.20
C ALA A 224 8.50 -4.80 12.44
N ILE A 225 7.50 -5.27 13.18
CA ILE A 225 6.17 -5.61 12.66
C ILE A 225 5.11 -5.01 13.60
N SER A 226 4.09 -4.37 13.03
CA SER A 226 3.02 -3.73 13.80
C SER A 226 1.66 -4.24 13.39
N GLN A 227 0.74 -4.43 14.35
CA GLN A 227 -0.69 -4.54 14.04
C GLN A 227 -1.12 -3.29 13.25
N TYR A 228 -1.66 -3.51 12.05
CA TYR A 228 -1.99 -2.43 11.14
C TYR A 228 -3.18 -1.60 11.62
N VAL A 229 -4.24 -2.27 12.09
CA VAL A 229 -5.43 -1.65 12.68
C VAL A 229 -5.10 -1.22 14.11
N TRP A 230 -4.23 -0.21 14.22
CA TRP A 230 -3.57 0.23 15.44
C TRP A 230 -4.53 0.86 16.47
N HIS A 231 -5.69 1.34 16.04
CA HIS A 231 -6.68 2.01 16.90
C HIS A 231 -7.71 1.05 17.51
N LYS A 232 -7.58 -0.26 17.25
CA LYS A 232 -8.48 -1.28 17.79
C LYS A 232 -7.68 -2.35 18.53
N PRO A 233 -8.22 -2.95 19.59
CA PRO A 233 -7.56 -4.08 20.24
C PRO A 233 -7.39 -5.23 19.25
N PHE A 234 -6.38 -6.05 19.50
CA PHE A 234 -6.13 -7.28 18.79
C PHE A 234 -7.40 -8.16 18.84
N PRO A 235 -7.89 -8.70 17.70
CA PRO A 235 -9.19 -9.35 17.71
C PRO A 235 -9.16 -10.65 18.53
N SER A 236 -10.04 -10.74 19.54
CA SER A 236 -10.04 -11.81 20.56
C SER A 236 -10.27 -13.23 20.03
N ARG A 237 -10.76 -13.38 18.80
CA ARG A 237 -10.97 -14.68 18.14
C ARG A 237 -9.69 -15.32 17.60
N PHE A 238 -8.60 -14.56 17.48
CA PHE A 238 -7.32 -15.08 17.03
C PHE A 238 -6.42 -15.31 18.24
N ASP A 239 -5.63 -16.37 18.21
CA ASP A 239 -4.54 -16.54 19.17
C ASP A 239 -3.42 -15.55 18.82
N LEU A 240 -3.17 -14.62 19.74
CA LEU A 240 -2.26 -13.50 19.50
C LEU A 240 -0.83 -13.99 19.21
N ARG A 241 -0.33 -14.94 20.01
CA ARG A 241 1.05 -15.42 19.87
C ARG A 241 1.25 -16.19 18.57
N GLN A 242 0.35 -17.11 18.27
CA GLN A 242 0.36 -17.89 17.04
C GLN A 242 0.24 -16.99 15.81
N THR A 243 -0.65 -16.00 15.85
CA THR A 243 -0.83 -15.04 14.75
C THR A 243 0.44 -14.21 14.53
N ALA A 244 1.06 -13.72 15.60
CA ALA A 244 2.35 -13.02 15.52
C ALA A 244 3.48 -13.92 14.97
N ASP A 245 3.54 -15.18 15.40
CA ASP A 245 4.52 -16.15 14.89
C ASP A 245 4.34 -16.40 13.38
N ILE A 246 3.09 -16.50 12.90
CA ILE A 246 2.77 -16.64 11.47
C ILE A 246 3.15 -15.36 10.71
N ALA A 247 2.80 -14.17 11.23
CA ALA A 247 3.14 -12.89 10.61
C ALA A 247 4.66 -12.73 10.45
N VAL A 248 5.43 -13.01 11.50
CA VAL A 248 6.91 -12.94 11.49
C VAL A 248 7.49 -13.89 10.45
N ARG A 249 7.12 -15.18 10.51
CA ARG A 249 7.64 -16.18 9.57
C ARG A 249 7.29 -15.82 8.13
N GLY A 250 6.02 -15.50 7.88
CA GLY A 250 5.55 -15.15 6.54
C GLY A 250 6.18 -13.87 6.00
N ALA A 251 6.39 -12.85 6.83
CA ALA A 251 7.09 -11.64 6.41
C ALA A 251 8.54 -11.93 5.99
N HIS A 252 9.24 -12.80 6.72
CA HIS A 252 10.58 -13.25 6.35
C HIS A 252 10.61 -14.09 5.06
N GLU A 253 9.58 -14.89 4.80
CA GLU A 253 9.43 -15.65 3.54
C GLU A 253 9.06 -14.76 2.35
N LEU A 254 8.27 -13.71 2.58
CA LEU A 254 7.84 -12.77 1.55
C LEU A 254 8.95 -11.79 1.15
N LEU A 255 9.80 -11.35 2.08
CA LEU A 255 10.83 -10.34 1.79
C LEU A 255 11.73 -10.72 0.59
N PRO A 256 12.35 -11.91 0.51
CA PRO A 256 13.15 -12.30 -0.66
C PRO A 256 12.36 -12.27 -1.98
N ARG A 257 11.08 -12.65 -1.95
CA ARG A 257 10.19 -12.61 -3.14
C ARG A 257 9.88 -11.18 -3.56
N ILE A 258 9.66 -10.27 -2.60
CA ILE A 258 9.48 -8.84 -2.86
C ILE A 258 10.75 -8.25 -3.50
N LEU A 259 11.93 -8.59 -2.98
CA LEU A 259 13.21 -8.13 -3.53
C LEU A 259 13.47 -8.65 -4.94
N GLU A 260 13.03 -9.88 -5.23
CA GLU A 260 13.10 -10.44 -6.57
C GLU A 260 12.19 -9.67 -7.55
N CYS A 261 10.95 -9.39 -7.18
CA CYS A 261 10.07 -8.53 -7.99
C CYS A 261 10.66 -7.12 -8.19
N ALA A 262 11.27 -6.53 -7.16
CA ALA A 262 11.96 -5.24 -7.27
C ALA A 262 13.16 -5.30 -8.23
N ARG A 263 13.88 -6.44 -8.27
CA ARG A 263 14.98 -6.69 -9.20
C ARG A 263 14.48 -6.76 -10.64
N GLU A 264 13.43 -7.53 -10.88
CA GLU A 264 12.79 -7.67 -12.20
C GLU A 264 12.22 -6.36 -12.72
N ALA A 265 11.65 -5.54 -11.83
CA ALA A 265 11.15 -4.21 -12.15
C ALA A 265 12.24 -3.14 -12.30
N GLY A 266 13.52 -3.48 -12.04
CA GLY A 266 14.64 -2.54 -12.14
C GLY A 266 14.70 -1.47 -11.04
N VAL A 267 14.02 -1.69 -9.90
CA VAL A 267 13.93 -0.73 -8.78
C VAL A 267 14.66 -1.18 -7.52
N LEU A 268 15.32 -2.35 -7.53
CA LEU A 268 15.97 -2.95 -6.35
C LEU A 268 16.97 -2.01 -5.67
N GLU A 269 17.82 -1.31 -6.41
CA GLU A 269 18.81 -0.41 -5.79
C GLU A 269 18.15 0.80 -5.12
N GLY A 270 17.05 1.30 -5.69
CA GLY A 270 16.21 2.31 -5.06
C GLY A 270 15.57 1.79 -3.78
N VAL A 271 15.04 0.56 -3.80
CA VAL A 271 14.49 -0.13 -2.62
C VAL A 271 15.55 -0.33 -1.54
N LYS A 272 16.78 -0.74 -1.89
CA LYS A 272 17.90 -0.84 -0.94
C LYS A 272 18.28 0.50 -0.33
N LYS A 273 18.28 1.58 -1.13
CA LYS A 273 18.63 2.93 -0.64
C LYS A 273 17.54 3.51 0.26
N ALA A 274 16.27 3.32 -0.07
CA ALA A 274 15.15 3.97 0.60
C ALA A 274 14.53 3.12 1.73
N GLY A 275 14.67 1.80 1.67
CA GLY A 275 13.85 0.88 2.45
C GLY A 275 12.43 0.78 1.90
N ILE A 276 11.68 -0.18 2.44
CA ILE A 276 10.25 -0.38 2.15
C ILE A 276 9.51 -0.75 3.44
N SER A 277 8.20 -0.61 3.42
CA SER A 277 7.33 -1.35 4.33
C SER A 277 6.37 -2.19 3.50
N PHE A 278 5.79 -3.23 4.08
CA PHE A 278 4.78 -4.02 3.38
C PHE A 278 3.73 -4.53 4.34
N ASP A 279 2.49 -4.55 3.85
CA ASP A 279 1.33 -4.98 4.60
C ASP A 279 1.03 -6.44 4.30
N VAL A 280 0.73 -7.21 5.33
CA VAL A 280 0.38 -8.63 5.25
C VAL A 280 -0.89 -8.89 6.04
N ILE A 281 -1.68 -9.86 5.58
CA ILE A 281 -2.74 -10.45 6.40
C ILE A 281 -2.31 -11.82 6.92
N VAL A 282 -2.71 -12.13 8.14
CA VAL A 282 -2.71 -13.49 8.67
C VAL A 282 -4.13 -14.02 8.69
N ARG A 283 -4.36 -15.11 7.96
CA ARG A 283 -5.65 -15.79 7.83
C ARG A 283 -5.41 -17.28 7.58
N ASP A 284 -6.26 -18.13 8.15
CA ASP A 284 -6.25 -19.58 7.90
C ASP A 284 -4.87 -20.25 8.09
N GLY A 285 -4.06 -19.72 9.01
CA GLY A 285 -2.71 -20.22 9.30
C GLY A 285 -1.62 -19.72 8.35
N GLU A 286 -1.96 -18.90 7.37
CA GLU A 286 -1.07 -18.37 6.34
C GLU A 286 -0.84 -16.86 6.47
N CYS A 287 0.26 -16.39 5.88
CA CYS A 287 0.61 -14.98 5.78
C CYS A 287 0.63 -14.58 4.31
N GLN A 288 -0.18 -13.59 3.93
CA GLN A 288 -0.38 -13.20 2.53
C GLN A 288 -0.07 -11.71 2.36
N LEU A 289 0.62 -11.35 1.27
CA LEU A 289 1.03 -9.98 0.98
C LEU A 289 -0.17 -9.16 0.50
N ILE A 290 -0.37 -7.96 1.03
CA ILE A 290 -1.42 -7.02 0.62
C ILE A 290 -0.86 -5.97 -0.33
N GLU A 291 0.18 -5.27 0.12
CA GLU A 291 0.83 -4.21 -0.64
C GLU A 291 2.24 -3.92 -0.12
N VAL A 292 3.07 -3.36 -1.00
CA VAL A 292 4.35 -2.75 -0.66
C VAL A 292 4.15 -1.25 -0.60
N ASN A 293 4.76 -0.61 0.39
CA ASN A 293 4.60 0.79 0.73
C ASN A 293 5.99 1.45 0.85
N PRO A 294 6.07 2.78 0.73
CA PRO A 294 7.31 3.49 0.98
C PRO A 294 7.70 3.39 2.47
N PHE A 295 8.97 3.60 2.77
CA PHE A 295 9.49 3.57 4.14
C PHE A 295 9.82 4.96 4.66
N GLY A 296 9.68 5.14 5.98
CA GLY A 296 10.28 6.23 6.73
C GLY A 296 9.37 7.44 6.94
N SER A 297 9.83 8.31 7.84
CA SER A 297 9.15 9.53 8.31
C SER A 297 8.87 10.59 7.23
N MET A 298 9.60 10.54 6.12
CA MET A 298 9.43 11.44 4.98
C MET A 298 8.43 10.91 3.94
N SER A 299 7.85 9.74 4.20
CA SER A 299 6.79 9.15 3.37
C SER A 299 5.42 9.38 4.01
N GLY A 300 4.35 9.24 3.22
CA GLY A 300 2.98 9.20 3.75
C GLY A 300 2.62 7.88 4.44
N CYS A 301 3.61 7.01 4.68
CA CYS A 301 3.41 5.69 5.24
C CYS A 301 3.23 5.77 6.77
N GLY A 302 2.06 5.36 7.25
CA GLY A 302 1.78 5.23 8.68
C GLY A 302 2.73 4.25 9.39
N SER A 303 3.14 4.58 10.61
CA SER A 303 3.98 3.70 11.46
C SER A 303 3.17 2.80 12.41
N CYS A 304 1.84 2.85 12.34
CA CYS A 304 0.94 2.02 13.16
C CYS A 304 1.22 2.19 14.67
N LEU A 305 1.52 1.11 15.40
CA LEU A 305 1.85 1.13 16.84
C LEU A 305 3.32 1.53 17.13
N PHE A 306 4.07 1.96 16.12
CA PHE A 306 5.38 2.59 16.29
C PHE A 306 5.31 4.09 16.01
N GLN A 307 6.39 4.77 16.36
CA GLN A 307 6.60 6.19 16.16
C GLN A 307 7.94 6.42 15.44
N TRP A 308 7.94 6.99 14.23
CA TRP A 308 9.14 7.15 13.39
C TRP A 308 10.30 7.85 14.10
N VAL A 309 9.98 8.84 14.95
CA VAL A 309 10.98 9.61 15.70
C VAL A 309 11.37 8.90 17.00
N ARG A 310 10.40 8.42 17.78
CA ARG A 310 10.66 7.82 19.10
C ARG A 310 11.28 6.43 19.00
N ASP A 311 10.81 5.63 18.04
CA ASP A 311 11.28 4.27 17.77
C ASP A 311 12.32 4.23 16.65
N VAL A 312 12.94 5.37 16.33
CA VAL A 312 13.92 5.50 15.24
C VAL A 312 14.97 4.39 15.26
N ARG A 313 15.54 4.10 16.43
CA ARG A 313 16.63 3.14 16.58
C ARG A 313 16.19 1.74 16.14
N LEU A 314 15.00 1.33 16.57
CA LEU A 314 14.40 0.08 16.17
C LEU A 314 13.99 0.11 14.69
N LEU A 315 13.15 1.06 14.26
CA LEU A 315 12.58 1.11 12.92
C LEU A 315 13.66 1.19 11.84
N TYR A 316 14.70 2.01 12.04
CA TYR A 316 15.84 2.13 11.14
C TYR A 316 16.89 1.02 11.36
N GLY A 317 16.59 -0.03 12.13
CA GLY A 317 17.46 -1.20 12.25
C GLY A 317 18.81 -0.90 12.88
N LEU A 318 18.90 0.09 13.77
CA LEU A 318 20.06 0.33 14.64
C LEU A 318 20.12 -0.64 15.82
N GLU A 319 19.07 -1.45 15.97
CA GLU A 319 18.97 -2.55 16.91
C GLU A 319 18.92 -3.87 16.13
N GLU A 320 19.52 -4.92 16.69
CA GLU A 320 19.51 -6.26 16.06
C GLU A 320 18.20 -7.02 16.29
N LYS A 321 17.37 -6.50 17.19
CA LYS A 321 16.18 -7.17 17.69
C LYS A 321 14.98 -6.87 16.81
N LEU A 322 14.26 -7.91 16.40
CA LEU A 322 12.93 -7.79 15.82
C LEU A 322 11.88 -7.59 16.93
N GLU A 323 11.04 -6.56 16.80
CA GLU A 323 9.91 -6.33 17.69
C GLU A 323 8.58 -6.40 16.94
N VAL A 324 7.60 -7.07 17.56
CA VAL A 324 6.21 -7.13 17.12
C VAL A 324 5.36 -6.36 18.13
N ARG A 325 4.63 -5.33 17.69
CA ARG A 325 3.69 -4.58 18.54
C ARG A 325 2.24 -4.86 18.18
N VAL A 326 1.44 -5.12 19.20
CA VAL A 326 -0.02 -5.32 19.14
C VAL A 326 -0.69 -4.53 20.26
N LEU A 327 -1.96 -4.18 20.09
CA LEU A 327 -2.75 -3.49 21.12
C LEU A 327 -3.67 -4.49 21.82
N ALA A 328 -3.75 -4.52 23.15
CA ALA A 328 -4.69 -5.39 23.89
C ALA A 328 -5.29 -4.72 25.13
#